data_AF-A0A1W1GXI4-F1
#
_entry.id   AF-A0A1W1GXI4-F1
#
_cell.length_a   1.000
_cell.length_b   1.000
_cell.length_c   1.000
_cell.angle_alpha   90.00
_cell.angle_beta   90.00
_cell.angle_gamma   90.00
#
_symmetry.space_group_name_H-M   'P 1'
#
loop_
_entity.id
_entity.type
_entity.pdbx_description
1 polymer ?
#
loop_
_entity_poly.entity_id
_entity_poly.type
_entity_poly.pdbx_seq_one_letter_code
_entity_poly.pdbx_strand_id
1 'polypeptide(L)'
;MATKRRRGDSWQYTIKRAGLLPQPVYLSFASEAEGDEYVRRLEALLDRGVVPEELVNTKAAAKDLRSQVSVYRSAQHISIDDEQLLPVLLSRLPIGITLPQLTFTWATEWVTTMKREQNLAPSTIRHYVGALSRALDWLAAHGALPMNPLRLLPRGYSTYTADDKVAVKRIDGEAKTDQERDRRLEPGEEERIREILAGAKPAGRQRPLDLPQRKALILMFDMALETAMRMREIYTLERSQLDVARRTIFLDKTKNGSKRQVPMTSVLLAKLAAYEGDYDGRLFPFWAGERSPLALRRVSSKLSRQFERIFVAAGCADLGFHDLRHEATSRLYEKTTLTDIKIASITGHRDPRQLKRYANLRASDLADLLW
;
A
#
# COMPACT_ATOMS: atom_id res chain seq x y z
N MET A 1 32.58 -44.83 -4.79
CA MET A 1 31.62 -45.90 -4.44
C MET A 1 30.99 -45.56 -3.11
N ALA A 2 29.67 -45.70 -3.04
CA ALA A 2 28.88 -45.49 -1.83
C ALA A 2 29.24 -46.53 -0.76
N THR A 3 29.26 -46.12 0.50
CA THR A 3 29.37 -47.04 1.64
C THR A 3 28.01 -47.21 2.29
N LYS A 4 27.67 -48.42 2.73
CA LYS A 4 26.44 -48.70 3.47
C LYS A 4 26.72 -49.27 4.85
N ARG A 5 25.83 -49.01 5.79
CA ARG A 5 25.84 -49.59 7.14
C ARG A 5 24.42 -49.74 7.68
N ARG A 6 24.19 -50.73 8.52
CA ARG A 6 22.94 -50.88 9.25
C ARG A 6 22.95 -50.00 10.51
N ARG A 7 21.86 -49.28 10.78
CA ARG A 7 21.67 -48.45 11.97
C ARG A 7 20.23 -48.60 12.49
N GLY A 8 20.07 -49.35 13.59
CA GLY A 8 18.75 -49.76 14.08
C GLY A 8 18.01 -50.58 13.03
N ASP A 9 16.76 -50.20 12.76
CA ASP A 9 15.88 -50.83 11.77
C ASP A 9 16.03 -50.24 10.35
N SER A 10 17.07 -49.44 10.10
CA SER A 10 17.29 -48.78 8.81
C SER A 10 18.68 -49.05 8.23
N TRP A 11 18.77 -48.95 6.91
CA TRP A 11 20.00 -49.03 6.13
C TRP A 11 20.45 -47.64 5.72
N GLN A 12 21.64 -47.22 6.15
CA GLN A 12 22.21 -45.91 5.83
C GLN A 12 23.27 -46.03 4.76
N TYR A 13 23.18 -45.17 3.74
CA TYR A 13 24.13 -45.06 2.64
C TYR A 13 24.84 -43.71 2.72
N THR A 14 26.15 -43.70 2.46
CA THR A 14 26.97 -42.50 2.36
C THR A 14 27.62 -42.46 0.98
N ILE A 15 27.34 -41.41 0.21
CA ILE A 15 27.85 -41.24 -1.15
C ILE A 15 28.82 -40.06 -1.14
N LYS A 16 30.04 -40.30 -1.62
CA LYS A 16 31.11 -39.30 -1.73
C LYS A 16 31.59 -39.23 -3.18
N ARG A 17 31.48 -38.06 -3.81
CA ARG A 17 32.00 -37.79 -5.16
C ARG A 17 32.70 -36.43 -5.16
N ALA A 18 34.01 -36.44 -4.92
CA ALA A 18 34.83 -35.23 -4.92
C ALA A 18 34.74 -34.53 -6.29
N GLY A 19 34.54 -33.21 -6.29
CA GLY A 19 34.40 -32.39 -7.49
C GLY A 19 32.99 -32.36 -8.11
N LEU A 20 32.12 -33.30 -7.75
CA LEU A 20 30.77 -33.44 -8.32
C LEU A 20 29.66 -33.17 -7.28
N LEU A 21 29.88 -33.57 -6.03
CA LEU A 21 29.01 -33.24 -4.90
C LEU A 21 29.74 -32.27 -3.95
N PRO A 22 29.08 -31.18 -3.49
CA PRO A 22 29.71 -30.22 -2.58
C PRO A 22 29.98 -30.78 -1.18
N GLN A 23 29.25 -31.82 -0.76
CA GLN A 23 29.39 -32.53 0.51
C GLN A 23 28.96 -34.01 0.33
N PRO A 24 29.37 -34.94 1.23
CA PRO A 24 28.83 -36.28 1.25
C PRO A 24 27.30 -36.30 1.40
N VAL A 25 26.63 -37.10 0.57
CA VAL A 25 25.17 -37.33 0.65
C VAL A 25 24.91 -38.53 1.56
N TYR A 26 23.92 -38.41 2.45
CA TYR A 26 23.51 -39.46 3.35
C TYR A 26 22.05 -39.83 3.09
N LEU A 27 21.77 -41.09 2.78
CA LEU A 27 20.43 -41.60 2.50
C LEU A 27 20.10 -42.73 3.48
N SER A 28 18.84 -42.91 3.85
CA SER A 28 18.39 -43.99 4.73
C SER A 28 17.17 -44.68 4.12
N PHE A 29 17.15 -46.02 4.15
CA PHE A 29 16.09 -46.85 3.61
C PHE A 29 15.63 -47.88 4.64
N ALA A 30 14.37 -48.30 4.56
CA ALA A 30 13.83 -49.34 5.42
C ALA A 30 14.37 -50.73 5.04
N SER A 31 14.60 -50.97 3.74
CA SER A 31 15.17 -52.22 3.23
C SER A 31 16.52 -52.02 2.54
N GLU A 32 17.39 -53.01 2.65
CA GLU A 32 18.70 -53.01 1.99
C GLU A 32 18.56 -53.06 0.47
N ALA A 33 17.62 -53.86 -0.04
CA ALA A 33 17.40 -54.04 -1.47
C ALA A 33 16.96 -52.74 -2.16
N GLU A 34 16.04 -51.99 -1.54
CA GLU A 34 15.59 -50.68 -2.02
C GLU A 34 16.74 -49.67 -2.03
N GLY A 35 17.52 -49.63 -0.95
CA GLY A 35 18.67 -48.74 -0.85
C GLY A 35 19.75 -49.04 -1.88
N ASP A 36 20.08 -50.31 -2.09
CA ASP A 36 21.05 -50.75 -3.09
C ASP A 36 20.59 -50.39 -4.51
N GLU A 37 19.30 -50.58 -4.82
CA GLU A 37 18.76 -50.23 -6.13
C GLU A 37 18.79 -48.72 -6.38
N TYR A 38 18.36 -47.92 -5.41
CA TYR A 38 18.36 -46.47 -5.51
C TYR A 38 19.77 -45.91 -5.67
N VAL A 39 20.70 -46.35 -4.82
CA VAL A 39 22.08 -45.87 -4.85
C VAL A 39 22.79 -46.27 -6.14
N ARG A 40 22.51 -47.45 -6.69
CA ARG A 40 23.02 -47.86 -8.00
C ARG A 40 22.55 -46.93 -9.13
N ARG A 41 21.26 -46.56 -9.16
CA ARG A 41 20.73 -45.61 -10.15
C ARG A 41 21.36 -44.22 -9.98
N LEU A 42 21.52 -43.79 -8.74
CA LEU A 42 22.12 -42.50 -8.42
C LEU A 42 23.61 -42.43 -8.78
N GLU A 43 24.41 -43.45 -8.47
CA GLU A 43 25.81 -43.50 -8.87
C GLU A 43 25.97 -43.49 -10.40
N ALA A 44 25.09 -44.17 -11.14
CA ALA A 44 25.10 -44.13 -12.60
C ALA A 44 24.82 -42.73 -13.19
N LEU A 45 23.99 -41.91 -12.53
CA LEU A 45 23.78 -40.51 -12.91
C LEU A 45 25.01 -39.65 -12.60
N LEU A 46 25.59 -39.83 -11.40
CA LEU A 46 26.78 -39.10 -10.97
C LEU A 46 28.00 -39.44 -11.83
N ASP A 47 28.14 -40.68 -12.29
CA ASP A 47 29.20 -41.10 -13.22
C ASP A 47 29.10 -40.39 -14.58
N ARG A 48 27.90 -39.95 -14.97
CA ARG A 48 27.66 -39.15 -16.18
C ARG A 48 27.76 -37.64 -15.94
N GLY A 49 28.16 -37.22 -14.73
CA GLY A 49 28.22 -35.82 -14.35
C GLY A 49 26.87 -35.16 -14.03
N VAL A 50 25.78 -35.93 -13.97
CA VAL A 50 24.44 -35.42 -13.70
C VAL A 50 24.16 -35.50 -12.20
N VAL A 51 24.03 -34.34 -11.55
CA VAL A 51 23.64 -34.25 -10.13
C VAL A 51 22.15 -33.94 -10.05
N PRO A 52 21.32 -34.83 -9.50
CA PRO A 52 19.92 -34.52 -9.22
C PRO A 52 19.79 -33.27 -8.35
N GLU A 53 18.89 -32.35 -8.70
CA GLU A 53 18.70 -31.06 -7.99
C GLU A 53 18.47 -31.25 -6.48
N GLU A 54 17.78 -32.33 -6.11
CA GLU A 54 17.50 -32.71 -4.73
C GLU A 54 18.77 -32.89 -3.87
N LEU A 55 19.90 -33.27 -4.49
CA LEU A 55 21.17 -33.51 -3.81
C LEU A 55 22.07 -32.29 -3.74
N VAL A 56 21.89 -31.33 -4.66
CA VAL A 56 22.63 -30.06 -4.68
C VAL A 56 22.24 -29.19 -3.47
N ASN A 57 21.02 -29.36 -2.94
CA ASN A 57 20.39 -28.42 -2.02
C ASN A 57 20.32 -28.87 -0.55
N THR A 58 21.06 -29.90 -0.14
CA THR A 58 20.90 -30.47 1.21
C THR A 58 21.62 -29.72 2.34
N LYS A 59 22.34 -28.62 2.07
CA LYS A 59 23.07 -27.84 3.10
C LYS A 59 23.23 -26.32 2.84
N ALA A 60 22.32 -25.64 2.15
CA ALA A 60 22.13 -24.23 2.49
C ALA A 60 21.32 -24.21 3.79
N ALA A 61 21.95 -23.93 4.94
CA ALA A 61 21.27 -23.76 6.22
C ALA A 61 19.95 -23.01 5.96
N ALA A 62 18.81 -23.66 6.20
CA ALA A 62 17.52 -23.23 5.68
C ALA A 62 17.32 -21.75 6.01
N LYS A 63 17.55 -20.89 5.01
CA LYS A 63 17.77 -19.47 5.25
C LYS A 63 16.47 -18.89 5.76
N ASP A 64 16.47 -18.35 6.98
CA ASP A 64 15.28 -17.74 7.57
C ASP A 64 14.84 -16.53 6.73
N LEU A 65 13.54 -16.46 6.41
CA LEU A 65 12.97 -15.43 5.57
C LEU A 65 13.21 -14.03 6.12
N ARG A 66 13.08 -13.81 7.43
CA ARG A 66 13.25 -12.46 8.02
C ARG A 66 14.68 -11.99 7.87
N SER A 67 15.63 -12.87 8.14
CA SER A 67 17.05 -12.61 7.93
C SER A 67 17.33 -12.25 6.46
N GLN A 68 16.78 -13.00 5.52
CA GLN A 68 16.98 -12.74 4.09
C GLN A 68 16.30 -11.46 3.60
N VAL A 69 15.10 -11.14 4.10
CA VAL A 69 14.46 -9.85 3.83
C VAL A 69 15.26 -8.70 4.45
N SER A 70 15.89 -8.89 5.61
CA SER A 70 16.78 -7.89 6.19
C SER A 70 18.00 -7.63 5.28
N VAL A 71 18.58 -8.68 4.69
CA VAL A 71 19.68 -8.54 3.71
C VAL A 71 19.21 -7.75 2.49
N TYR A 72 18.05 -8.10 1.92
CA TYR A 72 17.44 -7.33 0.82
C TYR A 72 17.28 -5.85 1.18
N ARG A 73 16.78 -5.57 2.40
CA ARG A 73 16.59 -4.20 2.91
C ARG A 73 17.88 -3.41 3.08
N SER A 74 18.98 -4.07 3.41
CA SER A 74 20.29 -3.42 3.50
C SER A 74 20.98 -3.25 2.14
N ALA A 75 20.69 -4.12 1.17
CA ALA A 75 21.44 -4.20 -0.08
C ALA A 75 20.87 -3.36 -1.23
N GLN A 76 19.60 -2.93 -1.14
CA GLN A 76 18.90 -2.21 -2.21
C GLN A 76 18.10 -1.04 -1.65
N HIS A 77 17.89 -0.03 -2.50
CA HIS A 77 16.91 1.01 -2.20
C HIS A 77 15.50 0.42 -2.23
N ILE A 78 14.72 0.68 -1.19
CA ILE A 78 13.34 0.21 -1.05
C ILE A 78 12.41 1.41 -0.94
N SER A 79 11.22 1.29 -1.53
CA SER A 79 10.21 2.33 -1.38
C SER A 79 9.82 2.49 0.10
N ILE A 80 9.53 3.72 0.50
CA ILE A 80 9.07 4.03 1.87
C ILE A 80 7.85 3.17 2.27
N ASP A 81 7.00 2.83 1.30
CA ASP A 81 5.79 2.05 1.55
C ASP A 81 6.15 0.60 1.89
N ASP A 82 7.10 -0.01 1.17
CA ASP A 82 7.60 -1.35 1.46
C ASP A 82 8.37 -1.43 2.77
N GLU A 83 9.17 -0.42 3.07
CA GLU A 83 9.92 -0.35 4.31
C GLU A 83 8.98 -0.38 5.54
N GLN A 84 7.75 0.09 5.36
CA GLN A 84 6.68 0.02 6.35
C GLN A 84 5.87 -1.28 6.29
N LEU A 85 5.61 -1.81 5.09
CA LEU A 85 4.80 -3.02 4.91
C LEU A 85 5.56 -4.30 5.30
N LEU A 86 6.85 -4.40 4.96
CA LEU A 86 7.66 -5.60 5.20
C LEU A 86 7.70 -6.01 6.68
N PRO A 87 7.95 -5.12 7.66
CA PRO A 87 7.89 -5.50 9.07
C PRO A 87 6.49 -5.98 9.50
N VAL A 88 5.43 -5.34 9.03
CA VAL A 88 4.04 -5.67 9.39
C VAL A 88 3.60 -7.00 8.78
N LEU A 89 3.96 -7.30 7.54
CA LEU A 89 3.64 -8.60 6.94
C LEU A 89 4.50 -9.71 7.53
N LEU A 90 5.77 -9.44 7.85
CA LEU A 90 6.66 -10.44 8.46
C LEU A 90 6.24 -10.77 9.89
N SER A 91 5.64 -9.84 10.65
CA SER A 91 5.10 -10.15 11.98
C SER A 91 3.86 -11.03 11.94
N ARG A 92 3.17 -11.10 10.79
CA ARG A 92 2.00 -11.97 10.56
C ARG A 92 2.36 -13.36 10.06
N LEU A 93 3.62 -13.61 9.72
CA LEU A 93 4.10 -14.92 9.27
C LEU A 93 4.67 -15.73 10.45
N PRO A 94 4.68 -17.07 10.39
CA PRO A 94 5.33 -17.90 11.42
C PRO A 94 6.79 -17.49 11.66
N ILE A 95 7.21 -17.53 12.92
CA ILE A 95 8.62 -17.31 13.29
C ILE A 95 9.45 -18.49 12.78
N GLY A 96 10.61 -18.22 12.18
CA GLY A 96 11.52 -19.27 11.68
C GLY A 96 11.12 -19.88 10.34
N ILE A 97 10.18 -19.29 9.60
CA ILE A 97 9.89 -19.73 8.22
C ILE A 97 11.14 -19.55 7.34
N THR A 98 11.48 -20.60 6.61
CA THR A 98 12.71 -20.68 5.80
C THR A 98 12.39 -20.58 4.31
N LEU A 99 13.35 -20.14 3.49
CA LEU A 99 13.15 -19.99 2.05
C LEU A 99 12.65 -21.27 1.35
N PRO A 100 13.12 -22.49 1.67
CA PRO A 100 12.59 -23.72 1.04
C PRO A 100 11.11 -24.00 1.34
N GLN A 101 10.56 -23.46 2.43
CA GLN A 101 9.13 -23.60 2.76
C GLN A 101 8.24 -22.70 1.92
N LEU A 102 8.82 -21.71 1.21
CA LEU A 102 8.09 -20.77 0.36
C LEU A 102 7.79 -21.44 -0.99
N THR A 103 6.81 -22.34 -0.98
CA THR A 103 6.30 -23.03 -2.17
C THR A 103 5.08 -22.30 -2.75
N PHE A 104 4.61 -22.75 -3.92
CA PHE A 104 3.33 -22.29 -4.47
C PHE A 104 2.14 -22.60 -3.55
N THR A 105 2.17 -23.76 -2.89
CA THR A 105 1.18 -24.16 -1.89
C THR A 105 1.17 -23.17 -0.73
N TRP A 106 2.34 -22.86 -0.17
CA TRP A 106 2.48 -21.85 0.87
C TRP A 106 1.96 -20.47 0.43
N ALA A 107 2.27 -20.04 -0.80
CA ALA A 107 1.79 -18.76 -1.33
C ALA A 107 0.26 -18.70 -1.40
N THR A 108 -0.36 -19.79 -1.84
CA THR A 108 -1.82 -19.91 -1.94
C THR A 108 -2.48 -19.95 -0.57
N GLU A 109 -1.90 -20.71 0.37
CA GLU A 109 -2.33 -20.75 1.77
C GLU A 109 -2.19 -19.39 2.44
N TRP A 110 -1.08 -18.69 2.24
CA TRP A 110 -0.85 -17.36 2.81
C TRP A 110 -1.91 -16.35 2.35
N VAL A 111 -2.23 -16.34 1.05
CA VAL A 111 -3.33 -15.52 0.51
C VAL A 111 -4.68 -15.95 1.07
N THR A 112 -4.90 -17.26 1.23
CA THR A 112 -6.13 -17.80 1.79
C THR A 112 -6.30 -17.39 3.26
N THR A 113 -5.28 -17.49 4.10
CA THR A 113 -5.25 -17.01 5.48
C THR A 113 -5.52 -15.51 5.54
N MET A 114 -4.92 -14.71 4.66
CA MET A 114 -5.18 -13.26 4.60
C MET A 114 -6.67 -12.94 4.30
N LYS A 115 -7.35 -13.77 3.50
CA LYS A 115 -8.78 -13.62 3.21
C LYS A 115 -9.66 -14.17 4.32
N ARG A 116 -9.42 -15.41 4.74
CA ARG A 116 -10.35 -16.21 5.55
C ARG A 116 -10.20 -16.02 7.04
N GLU A 117 -8.99 -15.70 7.51
CA GLU A 117 -8.71 -15.54 8.94
C GLU A 117 -8.50 -14.07 9.30
N GLN A 118 -7.76 -13.34 8.46
CA GLN A 118 -7.45 -11.93 8.72
C GLN A 118 -8.47 -10.97 8.09
N ASN A 119 -9.40 -11.50 7.28
CA ASN A 119 -10.43 -10.76 6.56
C ASN A 119 -9.91 -9.44 5.94
N LEU A 120 -8.78 -9.50 5.23
CA LEU A 120 -8.14 -8.31 4.63
C LEU A 120 -8.81 -7.89 3.32
N ALA A 121 -8.77 -6.59 3.01
CA ALA A 121 -9.24 -6.08 1.73
C ALA A 121 -8.33 -6.53 0.56
N PRO A 122 -8.87 -6.76 -0.65
CA PRO A 122 -8.06 -7.22 -1.79
C PRO A 122 -6.86 -6.32 -2.10
N SER A 123 -7.02 -4.99 -2.06
CA SER A 123 -5.93 -4.02 -2.14
C SER A 123 -4.83 -4.25 -1.10
N THR A 124 -5.17 -4.50 0.17
CA THR A 124 -4.19 -4.79 1.23
C THR A 124 -3.41 -6.07 0.93
N ILE A 125 -4.10 -7.13 0.48
CA ILE A 125 -3.47 -8.40 0.07
C ILE A 125 -2.47 -8.16 -1.05
N ARG A 126 -2.86 -7.40 -2.09
CA ARG A 126 -1.96 -7.04 -3.20
C ARG A 126 -0.73 -6.27 -2.74
N HIS A 127 -0.87 -5.35 -1.77
CA HIS A 127 0.26 -4.62 -1.21
C HIS A 127 1.22 -5.53 -0.46
N TYR A 128 0.73 -6.46 0.37
CA TYR A 128 1.57 -7.41 1.10
C TYR A 128 2.28 -8.38 0.15
N VAL A 129 1.55 -9.00 -0.77
CA VAL A 129 2.11 -9.90 -1.78
C VAL A 129 3.12 -9.15 -2.65
N GLY A 130 2.83 -7.93 -3.08
CA GLY A 130 3.73 -7.14 -3.91
C GLY A 130 5.02 -6.68 -3.21
N ALA A 131 4.95 -6.37 -1.91
CA ALA A 131 6.14 -6.04 -1.11
C ALA A 131 7.04 -7.27 -0.91
N LEU A 132 6.45 -8.40 -0.48
CA LEU A 132 7.22 -9.62 -0.30
C LEU A 132 7.74 -10.19 -1.63
N SER A 133 6.95 -10.12 -2.70
CA SER A 133 7.36 -10.58 -4.03
C SER A 133 8.62 -9.88 -4.51
N ARG A 134 8.76 -8.56 -4.32
CA ARG A 134 9.98 -7.86 -4.74
C ARG A 134 11.21 -8.31 -3.95
N ALA A 135 11.07 -8.59 -2.66
CA ALA A 135 12.15 -9.17 -1.86
C ALA A 135 12.50 -10.58 -2.37
N LEU A 136 11.51 -11.43 -2.65
CA LEU A 136 11.73 -12.78 -3.16
C LEU A 136 12.30 -12.80 -4.59
N ASP A 137 11.90 -11.87 -5.46
CA ASP A 137 12.50 -11.71 -6.80
C ASP A 137 13.98 -11.35 -6.69
N TRP A 138 14.33 -10.43 -5.78
CA TRP A 138 15.72 -10.08 -5.52
C TRP A 138 16.50 -11.29 -4.99
N LEU A 139 15.95 -12.02 -4.02
CA LEU A 139 16.57 -13.24 -3.50
C LEU A 139 16.75 -14.32 -4.57
N ALA A 140 15.78 -14.47 -5.48
CA ALA A 140 15.87 -15.39 -6.62
C ALA A 140 17.04 -15.02 -7.54
N ALA A 141 17.13 -13.74 -7.91
CA ALA A 141 18.18 -13.22 -8.77
C ALA A 141 19.60 -13.37 -8.16
N HIS A 142 19.70 -13.52 -6.84
CA HIS A 142 20.95 -13.72 -6.11
C HIS A 142 21.15 -15.18 -5.65
N GLY A 143 20.40 -16.13 -6.22
CA GLY A 143 20.58 -17.57 -5.98
C GLY A 143 20.18 -18.04 -4.58
N ALA A 144 19.47 -17.23 -3.80
CA ALA A 144 19.00 -17.63 -2.47
C ALA A 144 17.73 -18.50 -2.53
N LEU A 145 16.96 -18.42 -3.62
CA LEU A 145 15.86 -19.32 -3.93
C LEU A 145 15.81 -19.60 -5.45
N PRO A 146 15.29 -20.76 -5.88
CA PRO A 146 15.25 -21.13 -7.30
C PRO A 146 14.32 -20.23 -8.11
N MET A 147 13.15 -19.90 -7.57
CA MET A 147 12.18 -19.02 -8.20
C MET A 147 11.21 -18.41 -7.18
N ASN A 148 10.64 -17.24 -7.48
CA ASN A 148 9.67 -16.61 -6.60
C ASN A 148 8.28 -17.29 -6.72
N PRO A 149 7.77 -17.97 -5.66
CA PRO A 149 6.48 -18.65 -5.70
C PRO A 149 5.29 -17.68 -5.85
N LEU A 150 5.43 -16.43 -5.40
CA LEU A 150 4.36 -15.43 -5.48
C LEU A 150 4.07 -14.99 -6.91
N ARG A 151 5.02 -15.18 -7.84
CA ARG A 151 4.82 -14.93 -9.27
C ARG A 151 3.90 -15.95 -9.95
N LEU A 152 3.70 -17.11 -9.31
CA LEU A 152 2.84 -18.18 -9.81
C LEU A 152 1.37 -18.01 -9.40
N LEU A 153 1.06 -17.04 -8.53
CA LEU A 153 -0.31 -16.76 -8.11
C LEU A 153 -1.18 -16.35 -9.32
N PRO A 154 -2.42 -16.86 -9.43
CA PRO A 154 -3.29 -16.55 -10.55
C PRO A 154 -3.73 -15.09 -10.55
N ARG A 155 -4.17 -14.58 -11.70
CA ARG A 155 -4.79 -13.26 -11.77
C ARG A 155 -6.01 -13.22 -10.85
N GLY A 156 -6.15 -12.13 -10.10
CA GLY A 156 -7.26 -11.98 -9.14
C GLY A 156 -7.12 -12.80 -7.87
N TYR A 157 -5.93 -13.30 -7.51
CA TYR A 157 -5.69 -14.08 -6.27
C TYR A 157 -6.25 -13.41 -4.98
N SER A 158 -6.31 -12.08 -4.98
CA SER A 158 -6.78 -11.26 -3.85
C SER A 158 -8.31 -11.13 -3.78
N THR A 159 -9.04 -11.49 -4.84
CA THR A 159 -10.49 -11.48 -4.87
C THR A 159 -11.04 -12.69 -4.10
N TYR A 160 -12.13 -12.47 -3.35
CA TYR A 160 -12.79 -13.52 -2.57
C TYR A 160 -13.62 -14.43 -3.48
N THR A 161 -13.32 -15.73 -3.45
CA THR A 161 -14.10 -16.77 -4.15
C THR A 161 -15.40 -17.10 -3.41
N ALA A 162 -16.24 -17.96 -3.99
CA ALA A 162 -17.43 -18.48 -3.31
C ALA A 162 -17.06 -19.19 -2.00
N ASP A 163 -16.01 -20.01 -2.00
CA ASP A 163 -15.54 -20.72 -0.82
C ASP A 163 -14.99 -19.76 0.25
N ASP A 164 -14.27 -18.72 -0.18
CA ASP A 164 -13.79 -17.68 0.75
C ASP A 164 -14.97 -16.99 1.44
N LYS A 165 -16.03 -16.66 0.71
CA LYS A 165 -17.25 -16.05 1.27
C LYS A 165 -17.88 -16.93 2.35
N VAL A 166 -17.93 -18.24 2.13
CA VAL A 166 -18.46 -19.19 3.13
C VAL A 166 -17.55 -19.26 4.36
N ALA A 167 -16.24 -19.34 4.16
CA ALA A 167 -15.28 -19.43 5.26
C ALA A 167 -15.27 -18.18 6.13
N VAL A 168 -15.31 -17.00 5.53
CA VAL A 168 -15.24 -15.71 6.23
C VAL A 168 -16.48 -15.46 7.08
N LYS A 169 -17.65 -15.92 6.63
CA LYS A 169 -18.89 -15.88 7.45
C LYS A 169 -18.77 -16.68 8.75
N ARG A 170 -17.90 -17.69 8.82
CA ARG A 170 -17.70 -18.49 10.05
C ARG A 170 -16.92 -17.77 11.13
N ILE A 171 -16.27 -16.65 10.78
CA ILE A 171 -15.50 -15.81 11.72
C ILE A 171 -16.17 -14.43 11.89
N ASP A 172 -17.47 -14.33 11.63
CA ASP A 172 -18.24 -13.08 11.64
C ASP A 172 -17.65 -11.97 10.74
N GLY A 173 -16.91 -12.37 9.70
CA GLY A 173 -16.37 -11.47 8.70
C GLY A 173 -17.29 -11.34 7.49
N GLU A 174 -16.95 -10.37 6.63
CA GLU A 174 -17.61 -10.19 5.34
C GLU A 174 -16.61 -10.23 4.19
N ALA A 175 -17.00 -10.81 3.06
CA ALA A 175 -16.12 -10.84 1.90
C ALA A 175 -15.88 -9.43 1.36
N LYS A 176 -14.63 -8.97 1.49
CA LYS A 176 -14.26 -7.60 1.11
C LYS A 176 -14.07 -7.47 -0.38
N THR A 177 -14.57 -6.37 -0.93
CA THR A 177 -14.31 -5.93 -2.29
C THR A 177 -13.43 -4.69 -2.27
N ASP A 178 -12.74 -4.44 -3.37
CA ASP A 178 -12.14 -3.12 -3.56
C ASP A 178 -13.27 -2.13 -3.82
N GLN A 179 -13.49 -1.23 -2.84
CA GLN A 179 -14.44 -0.15 -2.96
C GLN A 179 -13.65 1.15 -3.16
N GLU A 180 -13.84 1.79 -4.30
CA GLU A 180 -13.43 3.17 -4.46
C GLU A 180 -14.49 4.06 -3.80
N ARG A 181 -14.03 4.90 -2.87
CA ARG A 181 -14.91 5.82 -2.15
C ARG A 181 -15.38 6.95 -3.09
N ASP A 182 -16.69 7.16 -3.15
CA ASP A 182 -17.32 8.17 -3.99
C ASP A 182 -18.23 9.13 -3.19
N ARG A 183 -17.83 9.39 -1.94
CA ARG A 183 -18.57 10.28 -1.05
C ARG A 183 -18.37 11.74 -1.46
N ARG A 184 -19.47 12.50 -1.59
CA ARG A 184 -19.49 13.95 -1.88
C ARG A 184 -19.88 14.76 -0.64
N LEU A 185 -20.17 16.05 -0.77
CA LEU A 185 -20.92 16.78 0.27
C LEU A 185 -22.41 16.75 -0.08
N GLU A 186 -23.24 16.31 0.85
CA GLU A 186 -24.70 16.42 0.73
C GLU A 186 -25.16 17.86 1.01
N PRO A 187 -26.35 18.25 0.51
CA PRO A 187 -26.93 19.55 0.84
C PRO A 187 -26.95 19.84 2.35
N GLY A 188 -26.45 21.00 2.75
CA GLY A 188 -26.41 21.42 4.15
C GLY A 188 -25.19 20.91 4.94
N GLU A 189 -24.41 19.95 4.44
CA GLU A 189 -23.24 19.45 5.16
C GLU A 189 -22.11 20.48 5.21
N GLU A 190 -21.86 21.19 4.11
CA GLU A 190 -20.83 22.22 4.07
C GLU A 190 -21.11 23.30 5.12
N GLU A 191 -22.36 23.75 5.22
CA GLU A 191 -22.82 24.75 6.18
C GLU A 191 -22.61 24.26 7.61
N ARG A 192 -23.06 23.05 7.95
CA ARG A 192 -22.86 22.47 9.30
C ARG A 192 -21.38 22.32 9.64
N ILE A 193 -20.54 21.90 8.70
CA ILE A 193 -19.09 21.81 8.90
C ILE A 193 -18.51 23.19 9.20
N ARG A 194 -18.93 24.21 8.45
CA ARG A 194 -18.50 25.60 8.65
C ARG A 194 -18.94 26.15 10.00
N GLU A 195 -20.15 25.83 10.47
CA GLU A 195 -20.63 26.19 11.80
C GLU A 195 -19.76 25.57 12.90
N ILE A 196 -19.46 24.27 12.82
CA ILE A 196 -18.56 23.60 13.79
C ILE A 196 -17.17 24.23 13.77
N LEU A 197 -16.62 24.49 12.59
CA LEU A 197 -15.32 25.16 12.43
C LEU A 197 -15.33 26.59 12.99
N ALA A 198 -16.45 27.31 12.89
CA ALA A 198 -16.63 28.64 13.46
C ALA A 198 -16.76 28.61 15.00
N GLY A 199 -17.12 27.46 15.57
CA GLY A 199 -17.23 27.28 17.03
C GLY A 199 -18.63 27.01 17.53
N ALA A 200 -19.58 26.67 16.65
CA ALA A 200 -20.88 26.23 17.05
C ALA A 200 -20.79 24.99 17.96
N LYS A 201 -21.74 24.89 18.88
CA LYS A 201 -21.86 23.74 19.77
C LYS A 201 -22.48 22.57 18.98
N PRO A 202 -21.82 21.39 18.91
CA PRO A 202 -22.42 20.23 18.25
C PRO A 202 -23.71 19.79 18.94
N ALA A 203 -24.64 19.23 18.17
CA ALA A 203 -25.85 18.62 18.73
C ALA A 203 -25.48 17.51 19.73
N GLY A 204 -26.17 17.48 20.87
CA GLY A 204 -25.91 16.49 21.93
C GLY A 204 -24.62 16.71 22.75
N ARG A 205 -23.87 17.81 22.53
CA ARG A 205 -22.70 18.16 23.36
C ARG A 205 -22.94 19.41 24.20
N GLN A 206 -22.32 19.45 25.38
CA GLN A 206 -22.42 20.58 26.30
C GLN A 206 -21.51 21.76 25.93
N ARG A 207 -20.44 21.53 25.16
CA ARG A 207 -19.45 22.55 24.79
C ARG A 207 -19.03 22.42 23.32
N PRO A 208 -18.59 23.53 22.68
CA PRO A 208 -17.94 23.47 21.37
C PRO A 208 -16.71 22.57 21.36
N LEU A 209 -16.31 22.13 20.17
CA LEU A 209 -15.04 21.43 20.02
C LEU A 209 -13.87 22.35 20.32
N ASP A 210 -12.92 21.84 21.13
CA ASP A 210 -11.60 22.43 21.22
C ASP A 210 -10.83 22.15 19.93
N LEU A 211 -10.65 23.22 19.15
CA LEU A 211 -10.00 23.22 17.84
C LEU A 211 -8.78 24.13 17.92
N PRO A 212 -7.61 23.61 18.33
CA PRO A 212 -6.39 24.40 18.29
C PRO A 212 -6.13 24.88 16.87
N GLN A 213 -5.63 26.11 16.73
CA GLN A 213 -5.31 26.71 15.42
C GLN A 213 -6.55 26.77 14.49
N ARG A 214 -7.73 27.07 15.05
CA ARG A 214 -9.03 27.12 14.34
C ARG A 214 -8.98 27.87 13.00
N LYS A 215 -8.39 29.07 12.96
CA LYS A 215 -8.25 29.86 11.71
C LYS A 215 -7.51 29.07 10.62
N ALA A 216 -6.47 28.33 10.99
CA ALA A 216 -5.70 27.48 10.08
C ALA A 216 -6.51 26.27 9.57
N LEU A 217 -7.34 25.66 10.43
CA LEU A 217 -8.23 24.56 10.04
C LEU A 217 -9.32 25.03 9.06
N ILE A 218 -9.90 26.22 9.29
CA ILE A 218 -10.87 26.85 8.38
C ILE A 218 -10.24 27.05 7.00
N LEU A 219 -9.07 27.70 6.94
CA LEU A 219 -8.39 27.93 5.66
C LEU A 219 -8.02 26.59 4.98
N MET A 220 -7.56 25.60 5.73
CA MET A 220 -7.22 24.28 5.17
C MET A 220 -8.44 23.57 4.56
N PHE A 221 -9.61 23.67 5.19
CA PHE A 221 -10.87 23.16 4.64
C PHE A 221 -11.24 23.86 3.33
N ASP A 222 -11.16 25.18 3.31
CA ASP A 222 -11.44 25.98 2.12
C ASP A 222 -10.48 25.68 0.97
N MET A 223 -9.17 25.60 1.26
CA MET A 223 -8.18 25.21 0.25
C MET A 223 -8.48 23.84 -0.35
N ALA A 224 -8.94 22.87 0.45
CA ALA A 224 -9.28 21.55 -0.06
C ALA A 224 -10.41 21.60 -1.10
N LEU A 225 -11.46 22.39 -0.83
CA LEU A 225 -12.62 22.57 -1.71
C LEU A 225 -12.32 23.39 -2.97
N GLU A 226 -11.45 24.41 -2.85
CA GLU A 226 -11.18 25.36 -3.94
C GLU A 226 -10.07 24.90 -4.90
N THR A 227 -9.21 23.97 -4.48
CA THR A 227 -7.98 23.61 -5.24
C THR A 227 -7.88 22.14 -5.63
N ALA A 228 -8.71 21.27 -5.03
CA ALA A 228 -8.58 19.81 -5.10
C ALA A 228 -7.18 19.28 -4.69
N MET A 229 -6.38 20.05 -3.95
CA MET A 229 -5.06 19.60 -3.49
C MET A 229 -5.17 18.45 -2.48
N ARG A 230 -4.16 17.58 -2.45
CA ARG A 230 -4.06 16.53 -1.42
C ARG A 230 -3.78 17.18 -0.06
N MET A 231 -4.23 16.56 1.03
CA MET A 231 -4.00 17.05 2.40
C MET A 231 -2.55 17.49 2.66
N ARG A 232 -1.58 16.63 2.28
CA ARG A 232 -0.16 16.92 2.44
C ARG A 232 0.29 18.12 1.61
N GLU A 233 -0.20 18.24 0.38
CA GLU A 233 0.11 19.38 -0.48
C GLU A 233 -0.38 20.68 0.14
N ILE A 234 -1.48 20.68 0.91
CA ILE A 234 -2.03 21.86 1.56
C ILE A 234 -1.23 22.22 2.82
N TYR A 235 -1.11 21.31 3.79
CA TYR A 235 -0.54 21.69 5.10
C TYR A 235 0.96 21.99 5.04
N THR A 236 1.69 21.49 4.03
CA THR A 236 3.12 21.79 3.84
C THR A 236 3.38 23.03 2.99
N LEU A 237 2.36 23.82 2.63
CA LEU A 237 2.57 25.02 1.83
C LEU A 237 3.45 26.04 2.56
N GLU A 238 4.38 26.59 1.81
CA GLU A 238 5.15 27.77 2.15
C GLU A 238 4.54 29.00 1.44
N ARG A 239 4.59 30.16 2.09
CA ARG A 239 4.05 31.42 1.54
C ARG A 239 4.71 31.81 0.22
N SER A 240 6.00 31.48 0.06
CA SER A 240 6.77 31.65 -1.18
C SER A 240 6.19 30.87 -2.37
N GLN A 241 5.37 29.85 -2.13
CA GLN A 241 4.70 29.07 -3.18
C GLN A 241 3.42 29.75 -3.70
N LEU A 242 2.94 30.81 -3.05
CA LEU A 242 1.73 31.54 -3.43
C LEU A 242 2.08 32.73 -4.32
N ASP A 243 1.70 32.68 -5.60
CA ASP A 243 1.77 33.82 -6.51
C ASP A 243 0.38 34.46 -6.60
N VAL A 244 0.16 35.51 -5.80
CA VAL A 244 -1.12 36.22 -5.72
C VAL A 244 -1.42 36.98 -7.00
N ALA A 245 -0.39 37.53 -7.67
CA ALA A 245 -0.56 38.29 -8.90
C ALA A 245 -1.02 37.39 -10.05
N ARG A 246 -0.40 36.21 -10.20
CA ARG A 246 -0.80 35.20 -11.20
C ARG A 246 -1.96 34.32 -10.75
N ARG A 247 -2.35 34.40 -9.48
CA ARG A 247 -3.40 33.58 -8.85
C ARG A 247 -3.08 32.08 -8.92
N THR A 248 -1.84 31.71 -8.63
CA THR A 248 -1.37 30.32 -8.71
C THR A 248 -0.61 29.88 -7.47
N ILE A 249 -0.77 28.61 -7.10
CA ILE A 249 0.03 27.92 -6.09
C ILE A 249 1.01 27.00 -6.81
N PHE A 250 2.30 27.17 -6.54
CA PHE A 250 3.35 26.35 -7.12
C PHE A 250 3.67 25.15 -6.24
N LEU A 251 3.33 23.93 -6.68
CA LEU A 251 3.64 22.71 -5.96
C LEU A 251 4.93 22.08 -6.49
N ASP A 252 5.99 22.15 -5.68
CA ASP A 252 7.23 21.42 -5.95
C ASP A 252 7.12 19.94 -5.57
N LYS A 253 7.93 19.09 -6.22
CA LYS A 253 7.86 17.61 -6.20
C LYS A 253 7.27 17.05 -4.89
N THR A 254 6.05 16.52 -4.97
CA THR A 254 5.52 15.65 -3.92
C THR A 254 5.94 14.21 -4.16
N LYS A 255 6.00 13.39 -3.10
CA LYS A 255 6.41 11.96 -3.13
C LYS A 255 5.77 11.16 -4.29
N ASN A 256 4.59 11.55 -4.78
CA ASN A 256 3.87 10.91 -5.89
C ASN A 256 3.39 11.89 -7.00
N GLY A 257 3.76 13.18 -6.96
CA GLY A 257 3.21 14.21 -7.86
C GLY A 257 4.21 14.75 -8.87
N SER A 258 3.72 15.27 -10.00
CA SER A 258 4.51 16.13 -10.89
C SER A 258 4.50 17.56 -10.36
N LYS A 259 5.57 18.32 -10.67
CA LYS A 259 5.59 19.78 -10.52
C LYS A 259 4.38 20.34 -11.27
N ARG A 260 3.52 21.09 -10.57
CA ARG A 260 2.32 21.67 -11.16
C ARG A 260 1.95 23.00 -10.52
N GLN A 261 1.27 23.83 -11.29
CA GLN A 261 0.64 25.04 -10.79
C GLN A 261 -0.84 24.75 -10.57
N VAL A 262 -1.35 25.14 -9.41
CA VAL A 262 -2.77 25.00 -9.06
C VAL A 262 -3.37 26.41 -9.07
N PRO A 263 -4.39 26.69 -9.89
CA PRO A 263 -5.04 27.99 -9.91
C PRO A 263 -5.80 28.24 -8.61
N MET A 264 -5.84 29.50 -8.18
CA MET A 264 -6.63 29.97 -7.03
C MET A 264 -7.91 30.62 -7.53
N THR A 265 -9.05 30.19 -6.97
CA THR A 265 -10.34 30.86 -7.20
C THR A 265 -10.35 32.23 -6.53
N SER A 266 -11.26 33.11 -6.97
CA SER A 266 -11.48 34.41 -6.31
C SER A 266 -11.87 34.25 -4.83
N VAL A 267 -12.62 33.20 -4.51
CA VAL A 267 -13.01 32.83 -3.15
C VAL A 267 -11.78 32.49 -2.29
N LEU A 268 -10.87 31.66 -2.81
CA LEU A 268 -9.65 31.32 -2.10
C LEU A 268 -8.73 32.53 -1.90
N LEU A 269 -8.61 33.40 -2.90
CA LEU A 269 -7.82 34.64 -2.78
C LEU A 269 -8.32 35.54 -1.64
N ALA A 270 -9.63 35.73 -1.54
CA ALA A 270 -10.23 36.51 -0.45
C ALA A 270 -9.94 35.89 0.93
N LYS A 271 -10.03 34.56 1.04
CA LYS A 271 -9.74 33.84 2.29
C LYS A 271 -8.26 33.89 2.67
N LEU A 272 -7.36 33.79 1.70
CA LEU A 272 -5.91 33.94 1.92
C LEU A 272 -5.56 35.37 2.35
N ALA A 273 -6.19 36.38 1.75
CA ALA A 273 -5.98 37.79 2.13
C ALA A 273 -6.41 38.08 3.58
N ALA A 274 -7.47 37.42 4.06
CA ALA A 274 -7.94 37.53 5.44
C ALA A 274 -7.14 36.66 6.44
N TYR A 275 -6.16 35.88 5.99
CA TYR A 275 -5.41 34.94 6.82
C TYR A 275 -4.00 35.43 7.16
N GLU A 276 -3.80 35.76 8.43
CA GLU A 276 -2.58 36.37 8.97
C GLU A 276 -1.51 35.35 9.44
N GLY A 277 -1.70 34.04 9.21
CA GLY A 277 -0.79 33.03 9.74
C GLY A 277 0.57 33.01 9.02
N ASP A 278 1.63 33.42 9.71
CA ASP A 278 3.01 33.25 9.25
C ASP A 278 3.82 32.49 10.31
N TYR A 279 4.41 31.38 9.89
CA TYR A 279 5.13 30.46 10.77
C TYR A 279 6.51 30.21 10.17
N ASP A 280 7.36 31.23 10.15
CA ASP A 280 8.68 31.20 9.52
C ASP A 280 8.60 30.87 8.01
N GLY A 281 7.72 31.59 7.29
CA GLY A 281 7.49 31.38 5.86
C GLY A 281 6.57 30.22 5.52
N ARG A 282 6.16 29.38 6.49
CA ARG A 282 5.12 28.36 6.30
C ARG A 282 3.74 28.99 6.40
N LEU A 283 2.80 28.50 5.58
CA LEU A 283 1.41 28.94 5.62
C LEU A 283 0.66 28.38 6.84
N PHE A 284 0.99 27.17 7.29
CA PHE A 284 0.25 26.49 8.34
C PHE A 284 1.14 26.12 9.55
N PRO A 285 0.57 26.13 10.78
CA PRO A 285 1.30 25.81 12.01
C PRO A 285 1.35 24.30 12.32
N PHE A 286 0.86 23.45 11.42
CA PHE A 286 0.64 22.03 11.69
C PHE A 286 1.91 21.17 11.66
N TRP A 287 3.00 21.70 11.08
CA TRP A 287 4.23 20.95 10.82
C TRP A 287 5.46 21.81 11.10
N ALA A 288 6.57 21.16 11.47
CA ALA A 288 7.80 21.81 11.91
C ALA A 288 8.78 22.17 10.78
N GLY A 289 8.37 22.09 9.50
CA GLY A 289 9.30 22.18 8.37
C GLY A 289 10.03 20.86 8.05
N GLU A 290 9.92 19.85 8.92
CA GLU A 290 10.55 18.54 8.72
C GLU A 290 9.87 17.75 7.61
N ARG A 291 10.61 17.48 6.52
CA ARG A 291 10.13 16.75 5.34
C ARG A 291 10.33 15.23 5.43
N SER A 292 10.74 14.71 6.59
CA SER A 292 10.92 13.26 6.77
C SER A 292 9.58 12.53 6.57
N PRO A 293 9.56 11.34 5.93
CA PRO A 293 8.31 10.62 5.69
C PRO A 293 7.52 10.33 6.96
N LEU A 294 8.21 10.10 8.08
CA LEU A 294 7.61 9.81 9.38
C LEU A 294 6.96 11.06 9.99
N ALA A 295 7.64 12.21 9.98
CA ALA A 295 7.08 13.46 10.47
C ALA A 295 5.83 13.86 9.68
N LEU A 296 5.92 13.83 8.34
CA LEU A 296 4.78 14.13 7.48
C LEU A 296 3.60 13.16 7.70
N ARG A 297 3.87 11.87 7.92
CA ARG A 297 2.83 10.89 8.25
C ARG A 297 2.15 11.22 9.58
N ARG A 298 2.90 11.56 10.63
CA ARG A 298 2.36 11.95 11.94
C ARG A 298 1.43 13.16 11.82
N VAL A 299 1.83 14.19 11.07
CA VAL A 299 1.01 15.38 10.83
C VAL A 299 -0.26 15.01 10.04
N SER A 300 -0.12 14.23 8.97
CA SER A 300 -1.26 13.76 8.17
C SER A 300 -2.27 12.98 9.03
N SER A 301 -1.81 12.02 9.84
CA SER A 301 -2.67 11.24 10.75
C SER A 301 -3.31 12.09 11.85
N LYS A 302 -2.65 13.14 12.33
CA LYS A 302 -3.23 14.08 13.29
C LYS A 302 -4.34 14.90 12.66
N LEU A 303 -4.11 15.45 11.47
CA LEU A 303 -5.08 16.26 10.74
C LEU A 303 -6.28 15.43 10.27
N SER A 304 -6.06 14.21 9.75
CA SER A 304 -7.16 13.31 9.40
C SER A 304 -8.11 13.07 10.57
N ARG A 305 -7.58 12.73 11.76
CA ARG A 305 -8.38 12.53 12.97
C ARG A 305 -9.06 13.82 13.45
N GLN A 306 -8.39 14.96 13.30
CA GLN A 306 -8.98 16.24 13.68
C GLN A 306 -10.19 16.58 12.80
N PHE A 307 -10.08 16.39 11.48
CA PHE A 307 -11.19 16.60 10.55
C PHE A 307 -12.30 15.56 10.72
N GLU A 308 -11.97 14.29 10.95
CA GLU A 308 -12.96 13.26 11.30
C GLU A 308 -13.81 13.68 12.52
N ARG A 309 -13.18 14.21 13.58
CA ARG A 309 -13.91 14.75 14.75
C ARG A 309 -14.83 15.92 14.39
N ILE A 310 -14.40 16.79 13.47
CA ILE A 310 -15.20 17.93 12.97
C ILE A 310 -16.40 17.42 12.18
N PHE A 311 -16.20 16.46 11.27
CA PHE A 311 -17.25 15.90 10.43
C PHE A 311 -18.29 15.12 11.26
N VAL A 312 -17.84 14.28 12.20
CA VAL A 312 -18.73 13.62 13.17
C VAL A 312 -19.56 14.65 13.95
N ALA A 313 -18.96 15.76 14.37
CA ALA A 313 -19.67 16.81 15.08
C ALA A 313 -20.67 17.59 14.21
N ALA A 314 -20.45 17.65 12.89
CA ALA A 314 -21.35 18.22 11.91
C ALA A 314 -22.43 17.24 11.41
N GLY A 315 -22.44 16.01 11.93
CA GLY A 315 -23.39 14.96 11.54
C GLY A 315 -23.03 14.21 10.25
N CYS A 316 -21.81 14.35 9.75
CA CYS A 316 -21.28 13.65 8.56
C CYS A 316 -20.17 12.67 8.95
N ALA A 317 -20.48 11.73 9.84
CA ALA A 317 -19.50 10.80 10.43
C ALA A 317 -18.83 9.87 9.41
N ASP A 318 -19.48 9.65 8.27
CA ASP A 318 -18.93 8.84 7.20
C ASP A 318 -17.91 9.60 6.36
N LEU A 319 -17.91 10.95 6.33
CA LEU A 319 -17.04 11.81 5.51
C LEU A 319 -15.58 11.82 5.99
N GLY A 320 -14.63 11.78 5.04
CA GLY A 320 -13.19 11.91 5.29
C GLY A 320 -12.57 13.09 4.54
N PHE A 321 -11.41 13.58 4.98
CA PHE A 321 -10.79 14.76 4.36
C PHE A 321 -10.42 14.54 2.89
N HIS A 322 -10.10 13.30 2.49
CA HIS A 322 -9.83 12.97 1.10
C HIS A 322 -11.06 13.16 0.20
N ASP A 323 -12.27 13.06 0.74
CA ASP A 323 -13.50 13.28 -0.02
C ASP A 323 -13.65 14.74 -0.44
N LEU A 324 -13.05 15.69 0.28
CA LEU A 324 -13.04 17.10 -0.13
C LEU A 324 -12.31 17.30 -1.47
N ARG A 325 -11.30 16.46 -1.75
CA ARG A 325 -10.63 16.47 -3.07
C ARG A 325 -11.54 15.88 -4.15
N HIS A 326 -12.33 14.85 -3.83
CA HIS A 326 -13.33 14.30 -4.75
C HIS A 326 -14.42 15.33 -5.03
N GLU A 327 -14.90 16.01 -4.01
CA GLU A 327 -15.88 17.09 -4.11
C GLU A 327 -15.34 18.27 -4.93
N ALA A 328 -14.12 18.74 -4.64
CA ALA A 328 -13.48 19.80 -5.42
C ALA A 328 -13.30 19.42 -6.90
N THR A 329 -12.93 18.16 -7.18
CA THR A 329 -12.82 17.69 -8.57
C THR A 329 -14.19 17.66 -9.24
N SER A 330 -15.24 17.24 -8.53
CA SER A 330 -16.62 17.25 -9.03
C SER A 330 -17.09 18.67 -9.34
N ARG A 331 -16.80 19.64 -8.45
CA ARG A 331 -17.07 21.07 -8.69
C ARG A 331 -16.35 21.62 -9.91
N LEU A 332 -15.13 21.16 -10.21
CA LEU A 332 -14.45 21.57 -11.45
C LEU A 332 -15.20 21.07 -12.69
N TYR A 333 -15.76 19.86 -12.65
CA TYR A 333 -16.60 19.35 -13.74
C TYR A 333 -17.91 20.12 -13.88
N GLU A 334 -18.59 20.40 -12.77
CA GLU A 334 -19.92 21.02 -12.73
C GLU A 334 -19.91 22.54 -12.95
N LYS A 335 -18.88 23.24 -12.44
CA LYS A 335 -18.85 24.72 -12.41
C LYS A 335 -17.94 25.35 -13.46
N THR A 336 -17.31 24.54 -14.31
CA THR A 336 -16.38 25.04 -15.34
C THR A 336 -16.54 24.28 -16.65
N THR A 337 -16.10 24.90 -17.74
CA THR A 337 -16.01 24.28 -19.08
C THR A 337 -14.63 23.70 -19.37
N LEU A 338 -13.82 23.45 -18.33
CA LEU A 338 -12.45 22.93 -18.49
C LEU A 338 -12.48 21.50 -19.06
N THR A 339 -11.61 21.23 -20.04
CA THR A 339 -11.38 19.87 -20.56
C THR A 339 -10.77 18.95 -19.50
N ASP A 340 -10.97 17.64 -19.62
CA ASP A 340 -10.38 16.62 -18.73
C ASP A 340 -8.86 16.79 -18.52
N ILE A 341 -8.11 17.15 -19.56
CA ILE A 341 -6.65 17.36 -19.48
C ILE A 341 -6.32 18.56 -18.56
N LYS A 342 -7.10 19.64 -18.64
CA LYS A 342 -6.95 20.82 -17.76
C LYS A 342 -7.35 20.48 -16.32
N ILE A 343 -8.40 19.69 -16.11
CA ILE A 343 -8.77 19.23 -14.77
C ILE A 343 -7.69 18.29 -14.21
N ALA A 344 -7.16 17.38 -15.01
CA ALA A 344 -6.06 16.48 -14.65
C ALA A 344 -4.80 17.27 -14.25
N SER A 345 -4.48 18.35 -14.95
CA SER A 345 -3.32 19.20 -14.63
C SER A 345 -3.50 19.97 -13.33
N ILE A 346 -4.71 20.45 -13.03
CA ILE A 346 -5.05 21.11 -11.74
C ILE A 346 -4.97 20.11 -10.58
N THR A 347 -5.73 19.02 -10.72
CA THR A 347 -5.87 18.00 -9.67
C THR A 347 -4.58 17.18 -9.50
N GLY A 348 -3.74 17.04 -10.52
CA GLY A 348 -2.52 16.24 -10.49
C GLY A 348 -2.79 14.73 -10.59
N HIS A 349 -3.74 14.34 -11.44
CA HIS A 349 -3.93 12.95 -11.88
C HIS A 349 -2.97 12.65 -13.02
N ARG A 350 -2.17 11.58 -12.89
CA ARG A 350 -1.20 11.16 -13.93
C ARG A 350 -1.84 10.30 -15.00
N ASP A 351 -2.82 9.49 -14.61
CA ASP A 351 -3.60 8.65 -15.52
C ASP A 351 -4.99 9.27 -15.67
N PRO A 352 -5.36 9.78 -16.87
CA PRO A 352 -6.69 10.32 -17.14
C PRO A 352 -7.82 9.33 -16.85
N ARG A 353 -7.55 8.02 -16.83
CA ARG A 353 -8.56 7.00 -16.46
C ARG A 353 -9.10 7.21 -15.04
N GLN A 354 -8.33 7.82 -14.15
CA GLN A 354 -8.78 8.18 -12.80
C GLN A 354 -9.88 9.25 -12.80
N LEU A 355 -10.00 10.03 -13.89
CA LEU A 355 -11.06 11.03 -14.05
C LEU A 355 -12.33 10.47 -14.69
N LYS A 356 -12.31 9.25 -15.24
CA LYS A 356 -13.46 8.64 -15.92
C LYS A 356 -14.74 8.65 -15.06
N ARG A 357 -14.58 8.52 -13.75
CA ARG A 357 -15.68 8.58 -12.76
C ARG A 357 -16.41 9.92 -12.67
N TYR A 358 -15.81 11.03 -13.13
CA TYR A 358 -16.45 12.34 -13.13
C TYR A 358 -17.07 12.71 -14.48
N ALA A 359 -16.78 11.93 -15.54
CA ALA A 359 -17.25 12.23 -16.90
C ALA A 359 -18.79 12.21 -17.00
N ASN A 360 -19.46 11.42 -16.16
CA ASN A 360 -20.92 11.37 -16.06
C ASN A 360 -21.55 12.69 -15.54
N LEU A 361 -20.79 13.54 -14.84
CA LEU A 361 -21.29 14.82 -14.30
C LEU A 361 -21.62 15.84 -15.39
N ARG A 362 -21.19 15.59 -16.64
CA ARG A 362 -21.46 16.44 -17.80
C ARG A 362 -22.39 15.79 -18.83
N ALA A 363 -23.12 14.75 -18.43
CA ALA A 363 -24.03 14.06 -19.34
C ALA A 363 -25.10 15.01 -19.92
N SER A 364 -25.57 15.99 -19.15
CA SER A 364 -26.47 17.04 -19.62
C SER A 364 -25.80 17.98 -20.63
N ASP A 365 -24.55 18.38 -20.39
CA ASP A 365 -23.81 19.27 -21.30
C ASP A 365 -23.61 18.63 -22.68
N LEU A 366 -23.51 17.29 -22.72
CA LEU A 366 -23.48 16.57 -23.99
C LEU A 366 -24.78 16.73 -24.77
N ALA A 367 -25.94 16.86 -24.11
CA ALA A 367 -27.21 17.06 -24.79
C ALA A 367 -27.22 18.38 -25.59
N ASP A 368 -26.64 19.46 -25.03
CA ASP A 368 -26.52 20.76 -25.70
C ASP A 368 -25.54 20.74 -26.89
N LEU A 369 -24.69 19.73 -26.97
CA LEU A 369 -23.72 19.52 -28.06
C LEU A 369 -24.19 18.51 -29.12
N LEU A 370 -25.32 17.83 -28.87
CA LEU A 370 -25.96 16.94 -29.83
C LEU A 370 -26.86 17.76 -30.78
N TRP A 371 -27.16 17.18 -31.95
CA TRP A 371 -27.76 17.88 -33.10
C TRP A 371 -29.22 18.30 -32.90
#